data_AF-A0AAN8ZVS0-F1
#
_entry.id   AF-A0AAN8ZVS0-F1
#
_cell.length_a   1.000
_cell.length_b   1.000
_cell.length_c   1.000
_cell.angle_alpha   90.00
_cell.angle_beta   90.00
_cell.angle_gamma   90.00
#
_symmetry.space_group_name_H-M   'P 1'
#
loop_
_entity.id
_entity.type
_entity.pdbx_description
1 polymer ?
#
loop_
_entity_poly.entity_id
_entity_poly.type
_entity_poly.pdbx_seq_one_letter_code
_entity_poly.pdbx_strand_id
1 'polypeptide(L)'
;MNRSVFILLGLVASSYATLFLDCGSQGTDVTMDVEGCTEPPCILERGSSYLVNFKYTSSVNTDSLTISATANIGGINVPWPDLDPNACAQLENSPTPCPIAAGSYVDWTMSADVLAIYPTIETLVTFQLLDASGNPQTCAKLTAIIV
;
A
#
# COMPACT_ATOMS: atom_id res chain seq x y z
N MET A 1 -4.78 -16.11 49.56
CA MET A 1 -5.20 -16.60 48.23
C MET A 1 -5.04 -15.45 47.25
N ASN A 2 -3.95 -15.48 46.47
CA ASN A 2 -3.57 -14.41 45.55
C ASN A 2 -4.58 -14.25 44.41
N ARG A 3 -5.10 -13.04 44.21
CA ARG A 3 -5.85 -12.68 43.00
C ARG A 3 -4.88 -12.00 42.05
N SER A 4 -4.28 -12.78 41.14
CA SER A 4 -3.49 -12.23 40.04
C SER A 4 -4.42 -11.45 39.11
N VAL A 5 -4.21 -10.14 39.01
CA VAL A 5 -4.88 -9.27 38.02
C VAL A 5 -3.99 -9.25 36.78
N PHE A 6 -4.41 -9.94 35.72
CA PHE A 6 -3.80 -9.79 34.40
C PHE A 6 -4.36 -8.53 33.75
N ILE A 7 -3.55 -7.47 33.66
CA ILE A 7 -3.88 -6.28 32.89
C ILE A 7 -3.55 -6.61 31.43
N LEU A 8 -4.55 -6.91 30.61
CA LEU A 8 -4.40 -6.88 29.16
C LEU A 8 -4.24 -5.42 28.73
N LEU A 9 -3.00 -5.01 28.47
CA LEU A 9 -2.70 -3.77 27.77
C LEU A 9 -3.10 -3.99 26.30
N GLY A 10 -4.34 -3.65 25.94
CA GLY A 10 -4.81 -3.71 24.56
C GLY A 10 -4.02 -2.71 23.71
N LEU A 11 -3.21 -3.20 22.77
CA LEU A 11 -2.65 -2.40 21.69
C LEU A 11 -3.83 -1.86 20.87
N VAL A 12 -4.18 -0.60 21.09
CA VAL A 12 -5.13 0.10 20.23
C VAL A 12 -4.37 0.41 18.94
N ALA A 13 -4.48 -0.47 17.94
CA ALA A 13 -4.05 -0.16 16.60
C ALA A 13 -5.00 0.92 16.05
N SER A 14 -4.62 2.18 16.21
CA SER A 14 -5.34 3.28 15.59
C SER A 14 -5.01 3.27 14.10
N SER A 15 -5.91 2.69 13.29
CA SER A 15 -5.79 2.71 11.84
C SER A 15 -6.12 4.11 11.33
N TYR A 16 -5.11 4.92 11.04
CA TYR A 16 -5.28 6.19 10.36
C TYR A 16 -4.96 5.98 8.89
N ALA A 17 -5.80 6.47 7.97
CA ALA A 17 -5.49 6.43 6.55
C ALA A 17 -4.44 7.50 6.22
N THR A 18 -3.46 7.16 5.39
CA THR A 18 -2.49 8.09 4.83
C THR A 18 -3.18 8.99 3.80
N LEU A 19 -2.96 10.31 3.89
CA LEU A 19 -3.40 11.24 2.86
C LEU A 19 -2.59 11.02 1.57
N PHE A 20 -3.26 11.02 0.42
CA PHE A 20 -2.63 10.87 -0.88
C PHE A 20 -3.38 11.69 -1.95
N LEU A 21 -2.71 11.93 -3.07
CA LEU A 21 -3.32 12.48 -4.27
C LEU A 21 -3.76 11.34 -5.18
N ASP A 22 -5.06 11.20 -5.44
CA ASP A 22 -5.57 10.26 -6.45
C ASP A 22 -5.10 10.67 -7.85
N CYS A 23 -4.54 9.72 -8.58
CA CYS A 23 -3.98 9.92 -9.92
C CYS A 23 -4.76 9.24 -11.04
N GLY A 24 -5.96 8.73 -10.76
CA GLY A 24 -6.86 8.16 -11.77
C GLY A 24 -7.42 6.80 -11.40
N SER A 25 -7.77 6.58 -10.14
CA SER A 25 -8.40 5.33 -9.68
C SER A 25 -9.76 5.11 -10.38
N GLN A 26 -9.99 3.88 -10.87
CA GLN A 26 -11.30 3.46 -11.39
C GLN A 26 -12.18 2.79 -10.33
N GLY A 27 -11.56 2.15 -9.33
CA GLY A 27 -12.26 1.66 -8.15
C GLY A 27 -12.79 2.81 -7.29
N THR A 28 -13.73 2.52 -6.39
CA THR A 28 -14.31 3.51 -5.47
C THR A 28 -13.83 3.27 -4.05
N ASP A 29 -14.10 4.25 -3.17
CA ASP A 29 -13.81 4.16 -1.73
C ASP A 29 -12.33 3.85 -1.43
N VAL A 30 -11.44 4.37 -2.27
CA VAL A 30 -10.01 4.11 -2.19
C VAL A 30 -9.42 4.73 -0.93
N THR A 31 -8.82 3.91 -0.09
CA THR A 31 -8.01 4.34 1.05
C THR A 31 -6.63 3.73 0.97
N MET A 32 -5.64 4.47 1.45
CA MET A 32 -4.25 4.03 1.57
C MET A 32 -3.81 4.15 3.03
N ASP A 33 -2.97 3.24 3.50
CA ASP A 33 -2.30 3.33 4.79
C ASP A 33 -0.84 2.91 4.62
N VAL A 34 0.08 3.81 4.94
CA VAL A 34 1.52 3.57 5.06
C VAL A 34 1.83 3.58 6.56
N GLU A 35 2.35 2.48 7.06
CA GLU A 35 2.67 2.31 8.47
C GLU A 35 3.46 3.50 9.02
N GLY A 36 2.90 4.15 10.05
CA GLY A 36 3.53 5.29 10.72
C GLY A 36 3.44 6.63 9.97
N CYS A 37 2.69 6.72 8.86
CA CYS A 37 2.52 7.95 8.10
C CYS A 37 1.05 8.29 7.85
N THR A 38 0.49 9.26 8.58
CA THR A 38 -0.88 9.77 8.31
C THR A 38 -0.88 10.90 7.28
N GLU A 39 0.12 11.77 7.29
CA GLU A 39 0.19 12.95 6.42
C GLU A 39 1.56 13.01 5.73
N PRO A 40 1.61 13.11 4.38
CA PRO A 40 2.86 13.31 3.66
C PRO A 40 3.55 14.64 4.01
N PRO A 41 4.89 14.71 3.98
CA PRO A 41 5.78 13.68 3.47
C PRO A 41 5.99 12.52 4.44
N CYS A 42 5.91 11.28 3.94
CA CYS A 42 6.23 10.11 4.73
C CYS A 42 7.75 10.00 4.91
N ILE A 43 8.21 9.93 6.17
CA ILE A 43 9.63 9.75 6.48
C ILE A 43 9.94 8.25 6.48
N LEU A 44 10.79 7.83 5.54
CA LEU A 44 11.15 6.43 5.31
C LEU A 44 12.62 6.22 5.66
N GLU A 45 12.88 5.47 6.71
CA GLU A 45 14.24 5.17 7.19
C GLU A 45 14.87 4.07 6.34
N ARG A 46 16.12 4.30 5.92
CA ARG A 46 16.94 3.29 5.26
C ARG A 46 17.19 2.07 6.15
N GLY A 47 17.03 0.89 5.56
CA GLY A 47 17.14 -0.40 6.25
C GLY A 47 15.85 -0.84 6.93
N SER A 48 14.76 -0.07 6.82
CA SER A 48 13.46 -0.39 7.40
C SER A 48 12.48 -0.91 6.34
N SER A 49 11.46 -1.62 6.82
CA SER A 49 10.34 -2.10 6.02
C SER A 49 9.06 -1.47 6.54
N TYR A 50 8.17 -1.06 5.63
CA TYR A 50 6.90 -0.42 5.97
C TYR A 50 5.75 -1.19 5.35
N LEU A 51 4.69 -1.46 6.12
CA LEU A 51 3.45 -1.97 5.53
C LEU A 51 2.73 -0.86 4.75
N VAL A 52 2.31 -1.20 3.53
CA VAL A 52 1.48 -0.35 2.67
C VAL A 52 0.20 -1.12 2.36
N ASN A 53 -0.94 -0.59 2.82
CA ASN A 53 -2.26 -1.16 2.63
C ASN A 53 -3.10 -0.29 1.69
N PHE A 54 -3.87 -0.95 0.83
CA PHE A 54 -4.92 -0.35 0.02
C PHE A 54 -6.24 -1.06 0.29
N LYS A 55 -7.29 -0.27 0.46
CA LYS A 55 -8.68 -0.76 0.45
C LYS A 55 -9.46 -0.01 -0.60
N TYR A 56 -10.30 -0.72 -1.34
CA TYR A 56 -11.15 -0.14 -2.37
C TYR A 56 -12.30 -1.08 -2.73
N THR A 57 -13.29 -0.55 -3.44
CA THR A 57 -14.34 -1.34 -4.09
C THR A 57 -14.00 -1.49 -5.57
N SER A 58 -13.87 -2.74 -6.05
CA SER A 58 -13.51 -3.02 -7.45
C SER A 58 -14.58 -2.51 -8.42
N SER A 59 -14.17 -1.85 -9.51
CA SER A 59 -15.08 -1.37 -10.55
C SER A 59 -15.39 -2.41 -11.63
N VAL A 60 -14.59 -3.48 -11.70
CA VAL A 60 -14.63 -4.48 -12.78
C VAL A 60 -14.51 -5.91 -12.25
N ASN A 61 -14.93 -6.86 -13.08
CA ASN A 61 -14.49 -8.24 -12.93
C ASN A 61 -13.07 -8.36 -13.50
N THR A 62 -12.13 -8.91 -12.75
CA THR A 62 -10.75 -9.10 -13.21
C THR A 62 -10.17 -10.42 -12.74
N ASP A 63 -9.49 -11.12 -13.64
CA ASP A 63 -8.83 -12.41 -13.36
C ASP A 63 -7.45 -12.22 -12.72
N SER A 64 -6.87 -11.02 -12.81
CA SER A 64 -5.58 -10.69 -12.22
C SER A 64 -5.58 -9.31 -11.59
N LEU A 65 -4.66 -9.12 -10.65
CA LEU A 65 -4.34 -7.85 -10.04
C LEU A 65 -2.82 -7.71 -10.05
N THR A 66 -2.31 -6.54 -10.43
CA THR A 66 -0.87 -6.26 -10.50
C THR A 66 -0.50 -5.01 -9.74
N ILE A 67 0.50 -5.10 -8.86
CA ILE A 67 1.04 -3.92 -8.17
C ILE A 67 2.12 -3.25 -9.03
N SER A 68 2.05 -1.93 -9.12
CA SER A 68 3.12 -1.07 -9.61
C SER A 68 3.40 0.01 -8.57
N ALA A 69 4.65 0.08 -8.08
CA ALA A 69 5.11 1.19 -7.26
C ALA A 69 6.36 1.81 -7.88
N THR A 70 6.36 3.14 -8.03
CA THR A 70 7.48 3.88 -8.61
C THR A 70 7.82 5.12 -7.81
N ALA A 71 9.10 5.45 -7.70
CA ALA A 71 9.62 6.68 -7.11
C ALA A 71 10.15 7.60 -8.22
N ASN A 72 9.77 8.88 -8.21
CA ASN A 72 10.32 9.87 -9.13
C ASN A 72 11.63 10.47 -8.60
N ILE A 73 12.75 10.06 -9.20
CA ILE A 73 14.09 10.51 -8.83
C ILE A 73 14.63 11.36 -9.98
N GLY A 74 14.68 12.67 -9.80
CA GLY A 74 15.20 13.60 -10.82
C GLY A 74 14.43 13.57 -12.14
N GLY A 75 13.11 13.36 -12.09
CA GLY A 75 12.24 13.26 -13.27
C GLY A 75 12.14 11.86 -13.88
N ILE A 76 12.90 10.89 -13.39
CA ILE A 76 12.86 9.49 -13.85
C ILE A 76 12.03 8.67 -12.86
N ASN A 77 11.05 7.91 -13.34
CA ASN A 77 10.30 6.95 -12.51
C ASN A 77 11.08 5.65 -12.39
N VAL A 78 11.53 5.34 -11.17
CA VAL A 78 12.26 4.12 -10.82
C VAL A 78 11.31 3.18 -10.10
N PRO A 79 11.19 1.91 -10.51
CA PRO A 79 10.34 0.95 -9.81
C PRO A 79 10.88 0.63 -8.42
N TRP A 80 9.98 0.41 -7.47
CA TRP A 80 10.35 -0.16 -6.18
C TRP A 80 10.86 -1.59 -6.40
N PRO A 81 12.05 -1.96 -5.91
CA PRO A 81 12.64 -3.26 -6.20
C PRO A 81 11.91 -4.38 -5.46
N ASP A 82 12.10 -5.59 -5.98
CA ASP A 82 11.68 -6.86 -5.38
C ASP A 82 10.18 -6.96 -5.05
N LEU A 83 9.34 -6.11 -5.67
CA LEU A 83 7.90 -6.27 -5.65
C LEU A 83 7.51 -7.54 -6.41
N ASP A 84 6.77 -8.44 -5.75
CA ASP A 84 6.01 -9.47 -6.45
C ASP A 84 4.86 -8.78 -7.20
N PRO A 85 4.88 -8.76 -8.55
CA PRO A 85 3.83 -8.09 -9.31
C PRO A 85 2.48 -8.80 -9.16
N ASN A 86 2.42 -10.05 -8.69
CA ASN A 86 1.17 -10.77 -8.49
C ASN A 86 0.46 -10.29 -7.22
N ALA A 87 -0.28 -9.19 -7.34
CA ALA A 87 -1.00 -8.59 -6.22
C ALA A 87 -2.15 -9.48 -5.69
N CYS A 88 -2.67 -10.42 -6.48
CA CYS A 88 -3.67 -11.38 -5.99
C CYS A 88 -3.14 -12.14 -4.76
N ALA A 89 -1.87 -12.57 -4.77
CA ALA A 89 -1.32 -13.38 -3.67
C ALA A 89 -1.26 -12.66 -2.31
N GLN A 90 -1.39 -11.33 -2.31
CA GLN A 90 -1.26 -10.46 -1.14
C GLN A 90 -2.61 -9.89 -0.68
N LEU A 91 -3.72 -10.47 -1.13
CA LEU A 91 -5.05 -10.10 -0.67
C LEU A 91 -5.30 -10.62 0.74
N GLU A 92 -5.63 -9.71 1.64
CA GLU A 92 -5.93 -10.03 3.03
C GLU A 92 -7.20 -10.88 3.10
N ASN A 93 -7.18 -11.90 3.96
CA ASN A 93 -8.33 -12.76 4.26
C ASN A 93 -8.98 -13.46 3.04
N SER A 94 -8.27 -13.60 1.91
CA SER A 94 -8.83 -14.22 0.71
C SER A 94 -8.30 -15.66 0.46
N PRO A 95 -9.12 -16.71 0.67
CA PRO A 95 -8.70 -18.10 0.42
C PRO A 95 -8.59 -18.44 -1.08
N THR A 96 -9.20 -17.62 -1.96
CA THR A 96 -9.11 -17.69 -3.42
C THR A 96 -8.94 -16.27 -3.95
N PRO A 97 -7.71 -15.75 -4.03
CA PRO A 97 -7.46 -14.32 -4.17
C PRO A 97 -8.00 -13.67 -5.46
N CYS A 98 -7.95 -14.39 -6.58
CA CYS A 98 -8.55 -13.95 -7.85
C CYS A 98 -9.32 -15.13 -8.47
N PRO A 99 -10.37 -14.89 -9.28
CA PRO A 99 -10.81 -13.58 -9.82
C PRO A 99 -11.52 -12.67 -8.80
N ILE A 100 -11.42 -11.36 -9.00
CA ILE A 100 -12.13 -10.32 -8.23
C ILE A 100 -13.38 -9.92 -9.01
N ALA A 101 -14.54 -9.94 -8.36
CA ALA A 101 -15.79 -9.49 -8.99
C ALA A 101 -16.01 -7.98 -8.82
N ALA A 102 -16.68 -7.36 -9.79
CA ALA A 102 -17.11 -5.96 -9.71
C ALA A 102 -17.99 -5.73 -8.48
N GLY A 103 -17.79 -4.61 -7.79
CA GLY A 103 -18.45 -4.28 -6.53
C GLY A 103 -17.90 -5.00 -5.30
N SER A 104 -16.92 -5.90 -5.46
CA SER A 104 -16.28 -6.55 -4.30
C SER A 104 -15.38 -5.55 -3.57
N TYR A 105 -15.43 -5.60 -2.25
CA TYR A 105 -14.46 -4.93 -1.40
C TYR A 105 -13.13 -5.68 -1.45
N VAL A 106 -12.05 -4.95 -1.63
CA VAL A 106 -10.68 -5.45 -1.73
C VAL A 106 -9.85 -4.83 -0.61
N ASP A 107 -9.10 -5.68 0.09
CA ASP A 107 -8.14 -5.31 1.12
C ASP A 107 -6.80 -5.95 0.76
N TRP A 108 -5.80 -5.13 0.48
CA TRP A 108 -4.53 -5.55 -0.10
C TRP A 108 -3.37 -4.91 0.64
N THR A 109 -2.36 -5.69 1.02
CA THR A 109 -1.20 -5.19 1.77
C THR A 109 0.10 -5.65 1.13
N MET A 110 1.13 -4.82 1.14
CA MET A 110 2.51 -5.23 0.87
C MET A 110 3.48 -4.74 1.94
N SER A 111 4.65 -5.37 2.04
CA SER A 111 5.82 -4.81 2.70
C SER A 111 6.68 -4.08 1.68
N ALA A 112 6.95 -2.80 1.92
CA ALA A 112 7.84 -1.97 1.10
C ALA A 112 9.19 -1.80 1.80
N ASP A 113 10.23 -2.44 1.26
CA ASP A 113 11.58 -2.38 1.82
C ASP A 113 12.33 -1.13 1.33
N VAL A 114 12.83 -0.33 2.27
CA VAL A 114 13.65 0.86 2.00
C VAL A 114 15.11 0.46 2.14
N LEU A 115 15.75 0.07 1.04
CA LEU A 115 17.09 -0.51 1.10
C LEU A 115 18.14 0.49 1.63
N ALA A 116 19.10 -0.01 2.40
CA ALA A 116 20.16 0.81 3.00
C ALA A 116 21.02 1.61 1.98
N ILE A 117 21.06 1.13 0.73
CA ILE A 117 21.77 1.74 -0.40
C ILE A 117 21.04 2.96 -0.98
N TYR A 118 19.75 3.16 -0.68
CA TYR A 118 19.01 4.28 -1.25
C TYR A 118 19.62 5.64 -0.85
N PRO A 119 19.59 6.63 -1.75
CA PRO A 119 20.05 7.97 -1.42
C PRO A 119 19.06 8.66 -0.47
N THR A 120 19.56 9.60 0.33
CA THR A 120 18.69 10.56 1.04
C THR A 120 18.10 11.53 0.03
N ILE A 121 16.78 11.47 -0.16
CA ILE A 121 16.08 12.25 -1.19
C ILE A 121 14.61 12.43 -0.85
N GLU A 122 14.03 13.56 -1.30
CA GLU A 122 12.59 13.74 -1.39
C GLU A 122 12.11 13.26 -2.77
N THR A 123 11.14 12.34 -2.79
CA THR A 123 10.62 11.74 -4.02
C THR A 123 9.09 11.68 -4.00
N LEU A 124 8.49 11.81 -5.17
CA LEU A 124 7.08 11.50 -5.36
C LEU A 124 6.94 10.00 -5.63
N VAL A 125 6.24 9.28 -4.76
CA VAL A 125 5.95 7.86 -4.93
C VAL A 125 4.56 7.71 -5.55
N THR A 126 4.44 6.85 -6.55
CA THR A 126 3.16 6.48 -7.17
C THR A 126 2.92 4.99 -6.98
N PHE A 127 1.77 4.62 -6.41
CA PHE A 127 1.30 3.25 -6.26
C PHE A 127 0.06 3.03 -7.12
N GLN A 128 -0.03 1.87 -7.77
CA GLN A 128 -1.19 1.48 -8.56
C GLN A 128 -1.46 -0.02 -8.42
N LEU A 129 -2.71 -0.38 -8.12
CA LEU A 129 -3.22 -1.74 -8.32
C LEU A 129 -3.94 -1.78 -9.67
N LEU A 130 -3.40 -2.54 -10.61
CA LEU A 130 -3.84 -2.63 -12.00
C LEU A 130 -4.66 -3.90 -12.23
N ASP A 131 -5.78 -3.79 -12.94
CA ASP A 131 -6.54 -4.96 -13.41
C ASP A 131 -5.86 -5.67 -14.58
N ALA A 132 -6.47 -6.75 -15.07
CA ALA A 132 -5.97 -7.54 -16.21
C ALA A 132 -5.81 -6.75 -17.52
N SER A 133 -6.47 -5.60 -17.66
CA SER A 133 -6.34 -4.70 -18.81
C SER A 133 -5.28 -3.62 -18.62
N GLY A 134 -4.61 -3.60 -17.46
CA GLY A 134 -3.64 -2.57 -17.10
C GLY A 134 -4.27 -1.26 -16.62
N ASN A 135 -5.57 -1.26 -16.32
CA ASN A 135 -6.24 -0.07 -15.80
C ASN A 135 -6.10 0.02 -14.28
N PRO A 136 -5.84 1.21 -13.72
CA PRO A 136 -5.69 1.37 -12.28
C PRO A 136 -7.03 1.28 -11.55
N GLN A 137 -7.22 0.21 -10.78
CA GLN A 137 -8.29 0.14 -9.80
C GLN A 137 -8.00 1.08 -8.61
N THR A 138 -6.73 1.20 -8.23
CA THR A 138 -6.25 2.26 -7.33
C THR A 138 -5.08 3.01 -7.98
N CYS A 139 -4.96 4.30 -7.69
CA CYS A 139 -3.85 5.17 -8.10
C CYS A 139 -3.59 6.21 -7.02
N ALA A 140 -2.49 6.08 -6.28
CA ALA A 140 -2.15 7.00 -5.21
C ALA A 140 -0.76 7.60 -5.40
N LYS A 141 -0.65 8.92 -5.22
CA LYS A 141 0.60 9.67 -5.19
C LYS A 141 0.81 10.30 -3.84
N LEU A 142 2.00 10.14 -3.27
CA LEU A 142 2.40 10.84 -2.04
C LEU A 142 3.88 11.21 -2.09
N THR A 143 4.24 12.26 -1.35
CA THR A 143 5.64 12.62 -1.15
C THR A 143 6.24 11.75 -0.06
N ALA A 144 7.44 11.24 -0.29
CA ALA A 144 8.23 10.54 0.71
C ALA A 144 9.62 11.16 0.80
N ILE A 145 10.17 11.20 2.01
CA ILE A 145 11.57 11.59 2.27
C ILE A 145 12.27 10.36 2.78
N ILE A 146 13.25 9.88 2.02
CA ILE A 146 14.12 8.77 2.41
C ILE A 146 15.25 9.35 3.26
N VAL A 147 15.42 8.84 4.49
CA VAL A 147 16.43 9.32 5.46
C VAL A 147 17.43 8.27 5.85
#